data_AF-A0A838JXJ1-F1
#
_entry.id   AF-A0A838JXJ1-F1
#
_cell.length_a   1.000
_cell.length_b   1.000
_cell.length_c   1.000
_cell.angle_alpha   90.00
_cell.angle_beta   90.00
_cell.angle_gamma   90.00
#
_symmetry.space_group_name_H-M   'P 1'
#
loop_
_entity.id
_entity.type
_entity.pdbx_description
1 polymer ?
#
loop_
_entity_poly.entity_id
_entity_poly.type
_entity_poly.pdbx_seq_one_letter_code
_entity_poly.pdbx_strand_id
1 'polypeptide(L)'
;MTDPTLPGQPSPEEMQAYLEQLRDADAVALAAEAYNMLAAGAQVKLGRPDARILIDAMGGMAEAAGARLPVELATQMRQGVAQLQVAQVQAEREEAGASGGTPAQQPVGTQADQATPSSPGAPPLGSQEGAANQRMTDRLWIPGRDPGRPPG
;
A
#
# COMPACT_ATOMS: atom_id res chain seq x y z
N MET A 1 -40.81 -20.97 -19.44
CA MET A 1 -39.48 -21.47 -19.83
C MET A 1 -38.55 -20.28 -19.68
N THR A 2 -37.95 -20.11 -18.50
CA THR A 2 -37.19 -18.92 -18.13
C THR A 2 -35.73 -19.12 -18.51
N ASP A 3 -35.17 -18.09 -19.14
CA ASP A 3 -33.84 -17.96 -19.73
C ASP A 3 -32.71 -18.32 -18.73
N PRO A 4 -31.72 -19.16 -19.09
CA PRO A 4 -30.63 -19.58 -18.19
C PRO A 4 -29.44 -18.60 -18.09
N THR A 5 -29.47 -17.42 -18.72
CA THR A 5 -28.32 -16.50 -18.69
C THR A 5 -28.49 -15.37 -17.66
N LEU A 6 -27.95 -15.59 -16.46
CA LEU A 6 -27.67 -14.48 -15.54
C LEU A 6 -26.65 -13.54 -16.22
N PRO A 7 -26.91 -12.22 -16.29
CA PRO A 7 -25.98 -11.30 -16.92
C PRO A 7 -24.62 -11.34 -16.19
N GLY A 8 -23.57 -11.71 -16.92
CA GLY A 8 -22.19 -11.76 -16.41
C GLY A 8 -21.61 -13.16 -16.18
N GLN A 9 -22.34 -14.25 -16.45
CA GLN A 9 -21.71 -15.57 -16.54
C GLN A 9 -21.09 -15.76 -17.92
N PRO A 10 -19.78 -16.12 -17.99
CA PRO A 10 -19.18 -16.50 -19.26
C PRO A 10 -19.94 -17.69 -19.84
N SER A 11 -20.18 -17.64 -21.14
CA SER A 11 -20.82 -18.73 -21.87
C SER A 11 -19.97 -20.01 -21.78
N PRO A 12 -20.58 -21.19 -21.96
CA PRO A 12 -19.84 -22.46 -21.93
C PRO A 12 -18.67 -22.49 -22.94
N GLU A 13 -18.85 -21.87 -24.10
CA GLU A 13 -17.84 -21.77 -25.15
C GLU A 13 -16.65 -20.90 -24.73
N GLU A 14 -16.93 -19.74 -24.11
CA GLU A 14 -15.89 -18.84 -23.56
C GLU A 14 -15.10 -19.52 -22.44
N MET A 15 -15.79 -20.27 -21.57
CA MET A 15 -15.14 -21.02 -20.50
C MET A 15 -14.22 -22.12 -21.04
N GLN A 16 -14.67 -22.83 -22.08
CA GLN A 16 -13.86 -23.86 -22.71
C GLN A 16 -12.61 -23.29 -23.39
N ALA A 17 -12.75 -22.17 -24.11
CA ALA A 17 -11.62 -21.47 -24.71
C ALA A 17 -10.62 -20.96 -23.65
N TYR A 18 -11.10 -20.44 -22.52
CA TYR A 18 -10.25 -20.01 -21.42
C TYR A 18 -9.47 -21.18 -20.80
N LEU A 19 -10.12 -22.33 -20.60
CA LEU A 19 -9.45 -23.52 -20.09
C LEU A 19 -8.40 -24.07 -21.06
N GLU A 20 -8.65 -24.01 -22.37
CA GLU A 20 -7.65 -24.36 -23.38
C GLU A 20 -6.43 -23.42 -23.31
N GLN A 21 -6.65 -22.11 -23.19
CA GLN A 21 -5.57 -21.15 -22.98
C GLN A 21 -4.75 -21.45 -21.72
N LEU A 22 -5.41 -21.79 -20.60
CA LEU A 22 -4.71 -22.15 -19.37
C LEU A 22 -3.90 -23.44 -19.49
N ARG A 23 -4.33 -24.40 -20.32
CA ARG A 23 -3.58 -25.65 -20.54
C ARG A 23 -2.27 -25.43 -21.29
N ASP A 24 -2.24 -24.43 -22.16
CA ASP A 24 -1.06 -24.08 -22.96
C ASP A 24 -0.19 -23.00 -22.29
N ALA A 25 -0.65 -22.41 -21.19
CA ALA A 25 0.07 -21.35 -20.47
C ALA A 25 1.34 -21.88 -19.78
N ASP A 26 2.35 -21.00 -19.68
CA ASP A 26 3.53 -21.28 -18.88
C ASP A 26 3.17 -21.34 -17.39
N ALA A 27 3.40 -22.50 -16.78
CA ALA A 27 3.10 -22.74 -15.37
C ALA A 27 3.90 -21.80 -14.45
N VAL A 28 5.11 -21.39 -14.84
CA VAL A 28 5.91 -20.44 -14.04
C VAL A 28 5.27 -19.05 -14.06
N ALA A 29 4.87 -18.57 -15.24
CA ALA A 29 4.15 -17.31 -15.38
C ALA A 29 2.82 -17.32 -14.60
N LEU A 30 2.04 -18.41 -14.69
CA LEU A 30 0.78 -18.55 -13.96
C LEU A 30 0.98 -18.55 -12.44
N ALA A 31 2.02 -19.24 -11.94
CA ALA A 31 2.36 -19.23 -10.52
C ALA A 31 2.78 -17.84 -10.04
N ALA A 32 3.54 -17.10 -10.85
CA ALA A 32 3.93 -15.72 -10.54
C ALA A 32 2.71 -14.78 -10.51
N GLU A 33 1.79 -14.92 -11.46
CA GLU A 33 0.56 -14.13 -11.49
C GLU A 33 -0.34 -14.41 -10.28
N ALA A 34 -0.55 -15.69 -9.95
CA ALA A 34 -1.30 -16.07 -8.75
C ALA A 34 -0.65 -15.52 -7.47
N TYR A 35 0.68 -15.61 -7.36
CA TYR A 35 1.41 -15.03 -6.23
C TYR A 35 1.20 -13.51 -6.13
N ASN A 36 1.29 -12.79 -7.26
CA ASN A 36 1.11 -11.33 -7.28
C ASN A 36 -0.32 -10.92 -6.92
N MET A 37 -1.33 -11.69 -7.36
CA MET A 37 -2.73 -11.46 -6.99
C MET A 37 -2.93 -11.59 -5.47
N LEU A 38 -2.36 -12.65 -4.87
CA LEU A 38 -2.39 -12.84 -3.41
C LEU A 38 -1.64 -11.72 -2.68
N ALA A 39 -0.48 -11.31 -3.19
CA ALA A 39 0.33 -10.24 -2.62
C ALA A 39 -0.44 -8.91 -2.60
N ALA A 40 -1.06 -8.53 -3.73
CA ALA A 40 -1.91 -7.34 -3.81
C ALA A 40 -3.09 -7.41 -2.83
N GLY A 41 -3.74 -8.57 -2.73
CA GLY A 41 -4.81 -8.80 -1.77
C GLY A 41 -4.35 -8.66 -0.32
N ALA A 42 -3.16 -9.20 0.01
CA ALA A 42 -2.57 -9.12 1.33
C ALA A 42 -2.23 -7.67 1.70
N GLN A 43 -1.62 -6.91 0.79
CA GLN A 43 -1.28 -5.50 0.98
C GLN A 43 -2.52 -4.64 1.32
N VAL A 44 -3.62 -4.86 0.60
CA VAL A 44 -4.89 -4.13 0.84
C VAL A 44 -5.52 -4.49 2.19
N LYS A 45 -5.17 -5.65 2.75
CA LYS A 45 -5.76 -6.19 3.98
C LYS A 45 -4.84 -6.09 5.20
N LEU A 46 -3.68 -5.44 5.08
CA LEU A 46 -2.73 -5.35 6.19
C LEU A 46 -3.40 -4.82 7.47
N GLY A 47 -3.02 -5.39 8.61
CA GLY A 47 -3.61 -5.11 9.92
C GLY A 47 -4.82 -5.99 10.23
N ARG A 48 -5.51 -6.51 9.21
CA ARG A 48 -6.71 -7.34 9.38
C ARG A 48 -6.35 -8.84 9.43
N PRO A 49 -7.14 -9.68 10.12
CA PRO A 49 -6.89 -11.11 10.21
C PRO A 49 -6.86 -11.83 8.84
N ASP A 50 -7.57 -11.31 7.84
CA ASP A 50 -7.64 -11.91 6.50
C ASP A 50 -6.34 -11.74 5.69
N ALA A 51 -5.51 -10.73 5.97
CA ALA A 51 -4.19 -10.62 5.34
C ALA A 51 -3.28 -11.79 5.72
N ARG A 52 -3.32 -12.27 6.96
CA ARG A 52 -2.49 -13.41 7.41
C ARG A 52 -2.74 -14.65 6.55
N ILE A 53 -4.00 -14.95 6.23
CA ILE A 53 -4.37 -16.10 5.39
C ILE A 53 -3.73 -15.98 4.00
N LEU A 54 -3.75 -14.78 3.41
CA LEU A 54 -3.16 -14.54 2.09
C LEU A 54 -1.62 -14.65 2.13
N ILE A 55 -1.00 -14.10 3.17
CA ILE A 55 0.45 -14.18 3.40
C ILE A 55 0.90 -15.64 3.60
N ASP A 56 0.14 -16.42 4.37
CA ASP A 56 0.42 -17.84 4.60
C ASP A 56 0.26 -18.67 3.32
N ALA A 57 -0.78 -18.39 2.51
CA ALA A 57 -0.95 -19.02 1.20
C ALA A 57 0.23 -18.74 0.27
N MET A 58 0.72 -17.49 0.24
CA MET A 58 1.92 -17.11 -0.50
C MET A 58 3.17 -17.83 0.02
N GLY A 59 3.31 -17.98 1.34
CA GLY A 59 4.38 -18.76 1.97
C GLY A 59 4.35 -20.22 1.51
N GLY A 60 3.18 -20.86 1.56
CA GLY A 60 2.98 -22.22 1.07
C GLY A 60 3.32 -22.38 -0.40
N MET A 61 2.96 -21.42 -1.26
CA MET A 61 3.36 -21.42 -2.67
C MET A 61 4.89 -21.34 -2.82
N ALA A 62 5.55 -20.41 -2.12
CA ALA A 62 6.99 -20.22 -2.20
C ALA A 62 7.79 -21.45 -1.71
N GLU A 63 7.28 -22.16 -0.70
CA GLU A 63 7.89 -23.37 -0.17
C GLU A 63 7.62 -24.59 -1.06
N ALA A 64 6.36 -24.84 -1.44
CA ALA A 64 5.97 -26.05 -2.17
C ALA A 64 6.40 -26.02 -3.65
N ALA A 65 6.37 -24.84 -4.28
CA ALA A 65 6.75 -24.67 -5.68
C ALA A 65 8.21 -24.20 -5.86
N GLY A 66 8.85 -23.65 -4.82
CA GLY A 66 10.14 -22.97 -4.93
C GLY A 66 11.27 -23.79 -5.57
N ALA A 67 11.29 -25.12 -5.36
CA ALA A 67 12.29 -26.00 -5.98
C ALA A 67 12.09 -26.23 -7.49
N ARG A 68 10.89 -25.93 -8.00
CA ARG A 68 10.52 -26.06 -9.42
C ARG A 68 10.49 -24.72 -10.16
N LEU A 69 10.61 -23.60 -9.44
CA LEU A 69 10.64 -22.27 -9.99
C LEU A 69 12.09 -21.82 -10.24
N PRO A 70 12.31 -20.84 -11.15
CA PRO A 70 13.59 -20.15 -11.24
C PRO A 70 14.05 -19.65 -9.86
N VAL A 71 15.33 -19.80 -9.55
CA VAL A 71 15.87 -19.52 -8.21
C VAL A 71 15.67 -18.07 -7.80
N GLU A 72 15.76 -17.15 -8.75
CA GLU A 72 15.52 -15.72 -8.57
C GLU A 72 14.07 -15.46 -8.19
N LEU A 73 13.12 -16.06 -8.90
CA LEU A 73 11.69 -15.92 -8.63
C LEU A 73 11.33 -16.51 -7.26
N ALA A 74 11.80 -17.72 -6.96
CA ALA A 74 11.55 -18.34 -5.66
C ALA A 74 12.13 -17.51 -4.50
N THR A 75 13.28 -16.86 -4.73
CA THR A 75 13.89 -15.95 -3.75
C THR A 75 13.07 -14.68 -3.57
N GLN A 76 12.62 -14.05 -4.66
CA GLN A 76 11.75 -12.88 -4.62
C GLN A 76 10.44 -13.19 -3.88
N MET A 77 9.84 -14.35 -4.14
CA MET A 77 8.62 -14.78 -3.46
C MET A 77 8.82 -14.93 -1.94
N ARG A 78 9.92 -15.56 -1.50
CA ARG A 78 10.22 -15.68 -0.06
C ARG A 78 10.47 -14.32 0.59
N GLN A 79 11.18 -13.43 -0.10
CA GLN A 79 11.42 -12.08 0.39
C GLN A 79 10.12 -11.27 0.51
N GLY A 80 9.24 -11.36 -0.48
CA GLY A 80 7.93 -10.70 -0.45
C GLY A 80 7.06 -11.18 0.71
N VAL A 81 7.03 -12.50 0.97
CA VAL A 81 6.32 -13.07 2.14
C VAL A 81 6.88 -12.51 3.45
N ALA A 82 8.21 -12.52 3.62
CA ALA A 82 8.85 -12.00 4.83
C ALA A 82 8.56 -10.52 5.06
N GLN A 83 8.57 -9.71 4.00
CA GLN A 83 8.24 -8.28 4.08
C GLN A 83 6.78 -8.07 4.50
N LEU A 84 5.84 -8.82 3.92
CA LEU A 84 4.43 -8.70 4.27
C LEU A 84 4.13 -9.18 5.70
N GLN A 85 4.81 -10.22 6.18
CA GLN A 85 4.68 -10.66 7.58
C GLN A 85 5.09 -9.55 8.55
N VAL A 86 6.22 -8.88 8.29
CA VAL A 86 6.67 -7.74 9.09
C VAL A 86 5.67 -6.59 9.03
N ALA A 87 5.19 -6.24 7.83
CA ALA A 87 4.20 -5.18 7.63
C ALA A 87 2.88 -5.49 8.36
N GLN A 88 2.42 -6.75 8.34
CA GLN A 88 1.21 -7.18 9.02
C GLN A 88 1.31 -6.95 10.53
N VAL A 89 2.41 -7.37 11.16
CA VAL A 89 2.62 -7.19 12.60
C VAL A 89 2.71 -5.72 12.97
N GLN A 90 3.29 -4.88 12.12
CA GLN A 90 3.34 -3.44 12.35
C GLN A 90 1.93 -2.82 12.28
N ALA A 91 1.16 -3.11 11.24
CA ALA A 91 -0.20 -2.60 11.07
C ALA A 91 -1.13 -3.04 12.21
N GLU A 92 -1.05 -4.29 12.67
CA GLU A 92 -1.84 -4.78 13.82
C GLU A 92 -1.50 -4.03 15.12
N ARG A 93 -0.23 -3.65 15.33
CA ARG A 93 0.17 -2.87 16.51
C ARG A 93 -0.35 -1.45 16.45
N GLU A 94 -0.39 -0.84 15.27
CA GLU A 94 -0.95 0.49 15.05
C GLU A 94 -2.46 0.51 15.34
N GLU A 95 -3.21 -0.49 14.86
CA GLU A 95 -4.64 -0.61 15.14
C GLU A 95 -4.94 -0.89 16.63
N ALA A 96 -4.15 -1.77 17.27
CA ALA A 96 -4.27 -2.07 18.69
C ALA A 96 -3.91 -0.86 19.57
N GLY A 97 -2.87 -0.10 19.19
CA GLY A 97 -2.47 1.14 19.85
C GLY A 97 -3.50 2.26 19.68
N ALA A 98 -4.21 2.32 18.55
CA ALA A 98 -5.31 3.25 18.33
C ALA A 98 -6.55 2.94 19.18
N SER A 99 -6.76 1.67 19.54
CA SER A 99 -7.91 1.22 20.37
C SER A 99 -7.65 1.28 21.87
N GLY A 100 -6.38 1.40 22.28
CA GLY A 100 -5.92 1.37 23.66
C GLY A 100 -5.48 2.74 24.17
N GLY A 101 -6.42 3.70 24.25
CA GLY A 101 -6.25 4.92 25.04
C GLY A 101 -5.42 6.01 24.38
N THR A 102 -6.09 7.09 24.00
CA THR A 102 -5.46 8.42 23.94
C THR A 102 -5.00 8.77 25.37
N PRO A 103 -3.72 9.09 25.55
CA PRO A 103 -3.41 10.50 25.64
C PRO A 103 -2.63 10.91 24.41
N ALA A 104 -2.94 12.10 23.91
CA ALA A 104 -2.32 12.72 22.76
C ALA A 104 -0.80 12.48 22.77
N GLN A 105 -0.28 11.79 21.74
CA GLN A 105 1.09 12.06 21.34
C GLN A 105 1.09 13.47 20.79
N GLN A 106 1.57 14.39 21.63
CA GLN A 106 2.07 15.67 21.20
C GLN A 106 2.98 15.47 19.98
N PRO A 107 2.99 16.41 19.02
CA PRO A 107 3.91 16.35 17.90
C PRO A 107 5.33 16.23 18.44
N VAL A 108 6.12 15.32 17.89
CA VAL A 108 7.57 15.26 18.10
C VAL A 108 8.12 16.63 17.71
N GLY A 109 8.38 17.44 18.73
CA GLY A 109 9.07 18.70 18.58
C GLY A 109 10.51 18.41 18.19
N THR A 110 10.89 18.71 16.95
CA THR A 110 12.28 18.96 16.60
C THR A 110 12.68 20.30 17.21
N GLN A 111 12.96 20.32 18.51
CA GLN A 111 13.73 21.38 19.16
C GLN A 111 14.68 20.72 20.14
N ALA A 112 15.81 20.29 19.58
CA ALA A 112 17.03 20.09 20.34
C ALA A 112 17.60 21.47 20.68
N ASP A 113 17.07 22.13 21.71
CA ASP A 113 17.75 23.26 22.34
C ASP A 113 18.69 22.68 23.39
N GLN A 114 19.83 22.19 22.90
CA GLN A 114 21.00 21.93 23.70
C GLN A 114 21.53 23.28 24.19
N ALA A 115 21.58 23.43 25.51
CA ALA A 115 22.19 24.54 26.20
C ALA A 115 23.55 24.93 25.57
N THR A 116 23.62 26.17 25.11
CA THR A 116 24.85 26.80 24.64
C THR A 116 25.76 27.13 25.83
N PRO A 117 27.07 26.83 25.78
CA PRO A 117 28.05 27.60 26.53
C PRO A 117 28.44 28.85 25.73
N SER A 118 28.24 29.98 26.40
CA SER A 118 28.71 31.35 26.15
C SER A 118 29.89 31.56 25.18
N SER A 119 29.68 32.47 24.21
CA SER A 119 30.69 33.47 23.80
C SER A 119 30.02 34.73 23.25
N PRO A 120 30.65 35.93 23.39
CA PRO A 120 29.95 37.21 23.37
C PRO A 120 30.03 37.90 22.00
N GLY A 121 28.90 38.49 21.55
CA GLY A 121 28.85 39.35 20.36
C GLY A 121 27.47 39.98 20.15
N ALA A 122 27.36 41.27 20.44
CA ALA A 122 26.22 42.18 20.29
C ALA A 122 25.89 42.54 18.79
N PRO A 123 24.83 43.32 18.45
CA PRO A 123 23.40 43.27 18.86
C PRO A 123 22.46 43.48 17.61
N PRO A 124 21.19 43.99 17.66
CA PRO A 124 20.05 43.41 16.91
C PRO A 124 19.46 44.31 15.80
N LEU A 125 18.69 43.76 14.86
CA LEU A 125 17.76 44.55 14.03
C LEU A 125 16.65 43.69 13.42
N GLY A 126 15.41 44.15 13.56
CA GLY A 126 14.36 43.88 12.57
C GLY A 126 13.24 42.94 13.01
N SER A 127 12.21 43.52 13.65
CA SER A 127 10.85 43.02 13.69
C SER A 127 10.24 42.96 12.28
N GLN A 128 9.57 41.85 11.92
CA GLN A 128 8.37 41.94 11.08
C GLN A 128 7.45 40.72 11.23
N GLU A 129 6.26 41.02 11.73
CA GLU A 129 5.07 40.19 11.73
C GLU A 129 4.66 39.69 10.34
N GLY A 130 4.15 38.45 10.33
CA GLY A 130 2.86 38.11 9.75
C GLY A 130 2.51 38.66 8.36
N ALA A 131 2.74 37.84 7.32
CA ALA A 131 1.77 37.57 6.24
C ALA A 131 2.43 36.76 5.12
N ALA A 132 2.59 35.45 5.30
CA ALA A 132 3.04 34.58 4.21
C ALA A 132 2.45 33.16 4.24
N ASN A 133 1.31 32.94 4.91
CA ASN A 133 0.75 31.60 5.08
C ASN A 133 -0.72 31.47 4.62
N GLN A 134 -1.09 32.09 3.49
CA GLN A 134 -2.45 31.96 2.93
C GLN A 134 -2.49 31.73 1.40
N ARG A 135 -1.40 31.30 0.75
CA ARG A 135 -1.42 31.04 -0.72
C ARG A 135 -0.73 29.74 -1.14
N MET A 136 -0.81 28.68 -0.32
CA MET A 136 -0.25 27.37 -0.70
C MET A 136 -1.24 26.20 -0.58
N THR A 137 -2.53 26.44 -0.29
CA THR A 137 -3.55 25.39 -0.25
C THR A 137 -4.46 25.36 -1.48
N ASP A 138 -4.27 26.24 -2.46
CA ASP A 138 -5.23 26.43 -3.56
C ASP A 138 -4.79 25.84 -4.90
N ARG A 139 -4.21 24.62 -4.87
CA ARG A 139 -3.91 23.84 -6.08
C ARG A 139 -4.18 22.34 -5.92
N LEU A 140 -5.22 21.97 -5.15
CA LEU A 140 -5.81 20.65 -5.33
C LEU A 140 -6.65 20.66 -6.61
N TRP A 141 -6.13 20.03 -7.66
CA TRP A 141 -6.86 19.82 -8.90
C TRP A 141 -8.03 18.85 -8.64
N ILE A 142 -9.27 19.34 -8.80
CA ILE A 142 -10.50 18.55 -8.68
C ILE A 142 -11.04 18.33 -10.10
N PRO A 143 -11.23 17.08 -10.55
CA PRO A 143 -11.80 16.81 -11.87
C PRO A 143 -13.18 17.48 -12.01
N GLY A 144 -13.34 18.35 -13.01
CA GLY A 144 -14.60 19.04 -13.32
C GLY A 144 -14.73 20.48 -12.81
N ARG A 145 -13.72 21.06 -12.15
CA ARG A 145 -13.65 22.49 -11.84
C ARG A 145 -12.63 23.18 -12.74
N ASP A 146 -13.10 24.03 -13.65
CA ASP A 146 -12.26 24.85 -14.54
C ASP A 146 -11.67 26.05 -13.75
N PRO A 147 -10.34 26.15 -13.56
CA PRO A 147 -9.75 27.27 -12.87
C PRO A 147 -9.50 28.44 -13.83
N GLY A 148 -10.47 29.36 -13.88
CA GLY A 148 -10.20 30.76 -14.21
C GLY A 148 -10.51 31.19 -15.65
N ARG A 149 -11.73 31.69 -15.84
CA ARG A 149 -12.03 32.65 -16.91
C ARG A 149 -12.02 34.07 -16.31
N PRO A 150 -11.12 34.98 -16.70
CA PRO A 150 -11.20 36.37 -16.27
C PRO A 150 -12.35 37.09 -17.00
N PRO A 151 -13.05 38.05 -16.34
CA PRO A 151 -14.04 38.87 -17.00
C PRO A 151 -13.35 39.87 -17.96
N GLY A 152 -13.91 40.01 -19.16
CA GLY A 152 -13.70 41.16 -20.03
C GLY A 152 -14.71 42.25 -19.75
#